data_AF-A0A485JCV4-F1
#
_entry.id   AF-A0A485JCV4-F1
#
_cell.length_a   1.000
_cell.length_b   1.000
_cell.length_c   1.000
_cell.angle_alpha   90.00
_cell.angle_beta   90.00
_cell.angle_gamma   90.00
#
_symmetry.space_group_name_H-M   'P 1'
#
loop_
_entity.id
_entity.type
_entity.pdbx_description
1 polymer ?
#
loop_
_entity_poly.entity_id
_entity_poly.type
_entity_poly.pdbx_seq_one_letter_code
_entity_poly.pdbx_strand_id
1 'polypeptide(L)'
;MPVKVDEWLASPASEGWRLLWLTLENGESGVLVPVEGVKSSALLQEIASYYPCGIAWVDRKSSFDELFALYRYVLTGLLLVALAVIACGAVARLGWRKGLISLVPSVLSLGCGLAVLAMSGQAVNLFSLLALVLVLGIGINYTLFFSNPRGTPLTSLLAIALAMLTTLLTLGMLVFSATQAISSFGIVLVSGIFTAFLLSPLAMPDKKRTKK
;
A
#
# COMPACT_ATOMS: atom_id res chain seq x y z
N MET A 1 3.36 26.23 -50.10
CA MET A 1 2.27 25.27 -50.41
C MET A 1 1.84 24.63 -49.09
N PRO A 2 0.55 24.42 -48.83
CA PRO A 2 0.11 23.69 -47.65
C PRO A 2 0.63 22.24 -47.71
N VAL A 3 1.22 21.75 -46.62
CA VAL A 3 1.75 20.39 -46.51
C VAL A 3 0.59 19.41 -46.35
N LYS A 4 0.58 18.32 -47.12
CA LYS A 4 -0.43 17.26 -46.95
C LYS A 4 -0.09 16.39 -45.74
N VAL A 5 -1.11 15.86 -45.08
CA VAL A 5 -0.95 15.00 -43.88
C VAL A 5 -0.07 13.79 -44.18
N ASP A 6 -0.27 13.13 -45.32
CA ASP A 6 0.54 11.96 -45.72
C ASP A 6 2.01 12.32 -45.96
N GLU A 7 2.28 13.48 -46.54
CA GLU A 7 3.64 13.99 -46.74
C GLU A 7 4.30 14.37 -45.42
N TRP A 8 3.54 14.91 -44.48
CA TRP A 8 4.03 15.22 -43.14
C TRP A 8 4.34 13.95 -42.34
N LEU A 9 3.45 12.95 -42.34
CA LEU A 9 3.63 11.66 -41.66
C LEU A 9 4.83 10.85 -42.21
N ALA A 10 5.19 11.07 -43.48
CA ALA A 10 6.38 10.49 -44.10
C ALA A 10 7.67 11.28 -43.80
N SER A 11 7.56 12.49 -43.24
CA SER A 11 8.70 13.36 -42.98
C SER A 11 9.35 13.09 -41.60
N PRO A 12 10.66 13.32 -41.44
CA PRO A 12 11.35 13.21 -40.15
C PRO A 12 10.77 14.14 -39.07
N ALA A 13 10.13 15.25 -39.48
CA ALA A 13 9.49 16.19 -38.55
C ALA A 13 8.31 15.58 -37.78
N SER A 14 7.76 14.45 -38.24
CA SER A 14 6.64 13.77 -37.59
C SER A 14 7.06 12.67 -36.60
N GLU A 15 8.35 12.28 -36.49
CA GLU A 15 8.76 11.10 -35.71
C GLU A 15 8.24 11.08 -34.26
N GLY A 16 8.26 12.22 -33.57
CA GLY A 16 7.74 12.34 -32.20
C GLY A 16 6.21 12.39 -32.08
N TRP A 17 5.52 12.74 -33.16
CA TRP A 17 4.08 13.02 -33.17
C TRP A 17 3.26 11.97 -33.92
N ARG A 18 3.92 11.10 -34.69
CA ARG A 18 3.26 10.06 -35.49
C ARG A 18 2.43 9.09 -34.65
N LEU A 19 2.87 8.82 -33.42
CA LEU A 19 2.16 7.96 -32.46
C LEU A 19 0.87 8.58 -31.92
N LEU A 20 0.71 9.90 -32.07
CA LEU A 20 -0.47 10.63 -31.65
C LEU A 20 -1.51 10.74 -32.76
N TRP A 21 -1.16 10.38 -34.00
CA TRP A 21 -2.08 10.34 -35.14
C TRP A 21 -2.57 8.92 -35.38
N LEU A 22 -3.89 8.74 -35.38
CA LEU A 22 -4.54 7.44 -35.57
C LEU A 22 -5.48 7.53 -36.77
N THR A 23 -5.17 6.81 -37.84
CA THR A 23 -6.06 6.68 -39.00
C THR A 23 -6.86 5.39 -38.87
N LEU A 24 -8.19 5.49 -38.87
CA LEU A 24 -9.10 4.35 -38.85
C LEU A 24 -9.32 3.80 -40.27
N GLU A 25 -9.75 2.54 -40.39
CA GLU A 25 -9.97 1.86 -41.68
C GLU A 25 -11.04 2.52 -42.55
N ASN A 26 -11.97 3.27 -41.94
CA ASN A 26 -13.01 4.03 -42.63
C ASN A 26 -12.51 5.38 -43.21
N GLY A 27 -11.22 5.70 -43.04
CA GLY A 27 -10.62 6.97 -43.50
C GLY A 27 -10.77 8.13 -42.51
N GLU A 28 -11.42 7.93 -41.37
CA GLU A 28 -11.44 8.92 -40.30
C GLU A 28 -10.09 8.96 -39.57
N SER A 29 -9.71 10.13 -39.06
CA SER A 29 -8.47 10.30 -38.29
C SER A 29 -8.77 10.84 -36.90
N GLY A 30 -8.20 10.22 -35.88
CA GLY A 30 -8.17 10.69 -34.51
C GLY A 30 -6.79 11.23 -34.15
N VAL A 31 -6.74 12.28 -33.34
CA VAL A 31 -5.49 12.89 -32.88
C VAL A 31 -5.48 12.99 -31.36
N LEU A 32 -4.42 12.48 -30.75
CA LEU A 32 -4.15 12.66 -29.32
C LEU A 32 -3.36 13.96 -29.13
N VAL A 33 -4.00 14.98 -28.58
CA VAL A 33 -3.34 16.25 -28.31
C VAL A 33 -2.88 16.27 -26.84
N PRO A 34 -1.57 16.19 -26.54
CA PRO A 34 -1.09 16.37 -25.19
C PRO A 34 -1.34 17.82 -24.77
N VAL A 35 -1.99 18.00 -23.62
CA VAL A 35 -2.30 19.33 -23.08
C VAL A 35 -1.50 19.52 -21.80
N GLU A 36 -0.72 20.60 -21.74
CA GLU A 36 0.08 20.96 -20.56
C GLU A 36 -0.59 22.09 -19.76
N GLY A 37 -0.24 22.20 -18.48
CA GLY A 37 -0.73 23.28 -17.62
C GLY A 37 -2.20 23.18 -17.18
N VAL A 38 -2.82 22.01 -17.38
CA VAL A 38 -4.21 21.75 -16.97
C VAL A 38 -4.33 21.83 -15.44
N LYS A 39 -5.15 22.75 -14.95
CA LYS A 39 -5.42 22.92 -13.51
C LYS A 39 -6.65 22.17 -13.02
N SER A 40 -7.62 21.92 -13.91
CA SER A 40 -8.86 21.21 -13.58
C SER A 40 -9.24 20.28 -14.73
N SER A 41 -9.06 18.98 -14.49
CA SER A 41 -9.44 17.92 -15.42
C SER A 41 -10.97 17.87 -15.62
N ALA A 42 -11.72 18.09 -14.54
CA ALA A 42 -13.19 18.11 -14.57
C ALA A 42 -13.75 19.17 -15.52
N LEU A 43 -13.15 20.37 -15.56
CA LEU A 43 -13.59 21.43 -16.48
C LEU A 43 -13.30 21.07 -17.95
N LEU A 44 -12.18 20.41 -18.23
CA LEU A 44 -11.89 19.94 -19.60
C LEU A 44 -12.81 18.81 -20.02
N GLN A 45 -13.18 17.94 -19.09
CA GLN A 45 -14.17 16.90 -19.34
C GLN A 45 -15.56 17.51 -19.61
N GLU A 46 -15.92 18.57 -18.87
CA GLU A 46 -17.15 19.32 -19.13
C GLU A 46 -17.12 20.00 -20.51
N ILE A 47 -16.02 20.67 -20.87
CA ILE A 47 -15.82 21.28 -22.21
C ILE A 47 -15.98 20.23 -23.31
N ALA A 48 -15.36 19.06 -23.16
CA ALA A 48 -15.50 17.97 -24.12
C ALA A 48 -16.96 17.48 -24.25
N SER A 49 -17.74 17.51 -23.16
CA SER A 49 -19.16 17.12 -23.20
C SER A 49 -20.05 18.08 -24.00
N TYR A 50 -19.66 19.36 -24.14
CA TYR A 50 -20.35 20.30 -25.04
C TYR A 50 -20.10 19.99 -26.53
N TYR A 51 -19.05 19.25 -26.85
CA TYR A 51 -18.72 18.80 -28.21
C TYR A 51 -18.76 17.26 -28.31
N PRO A 52 -19.95 16.65 -28.22
CA PRO A 52 -20.11 15.19 -28.11
C PRO A 52 -19.63 14.41 -29.34
N CYS A 53 -19.40 15.08 -30.47
CA CYS A 53 -18.87 14.47 -31.69
C CYS A 53 -17.39 14.82 -31.86
N GLY A 54 -16.52 13.83 -31.69
CA GLY A 54 -15.10 13.90 -32.11
C GLY A 54 -14.09 14.43 -31.08
N ILE A 55 -14.53 14.94 -29.93
CA ILE A 55 -13.63 15.41 -28.86
C ILE A 55 -13.87 14.60 -27.59
N ALA A 56 -12.83 13.93 -27.10
CA ALA A 56 -12.86 13.20 -25.85
C ALA A 56 -11.68 13.62 -24.97
N TRP A 57 -11.99 14.04 -23.73
CA TRP A 57 -10.96 14.31 -22.73
C TRP A 57 -10.52 12.99 -22.08
N VAL A 58 -9.21 12.71 -22.09
CA VAL A 58 -8.65 11.48 -21.53
C VAL A 58 -7.61 11.83 -20.48
N ASP A 59 -8.01 11.81 -19.21
CA ASP A 59 -7.10 11.98 -18.08
C ASP A 59 -6.87 10.65 -17.35
N ARG A 60 -5.89 9.90 -17.84
CA ARG A 60 -5.48 8.64 -17.19
C ARG A 60 -4.97 8.84 -15.77
N LYS A 61 -4.34 9.97 -15.46
CA LYS A 61 -3.78 10.24 -14.13
C LYS A 61 -4.91 10.33 -13.10
N SER A 62 -5.95 11.12 -13.40
CA SER A 62 -7.12 11.26 -12.53
C SER A 62 -7.80 9.92 -12.23
N SER A 63 -7.97 9.06 -13.24
CA SER A 63 -8.57 7.75 -13.05
C SER A 63 -7.75 6.86 -12.10
N PHE A 64 -6.41 6.89 -12.19
CA PHE A 64 -5.55 6.17 -11.25
C PHE A 64 -5.61 6.76 -9.84
N ASP A 65 -5.65 8.08 -9.71
CA ASP A 65 -5.75 8.76 -8.41
C ASP A 65 -7.08 8.42 -7.70
N GLU A 66 -8.19 8.39 -8.43
CA GLU A 66 -9.50 7.96 -7.93
C GLU A 66 -9.50 6.50 -7.48
N LEU A 67 -8.94 5.60 -8.30
CA LEU A 67 -8.80 4.19 -7.94
C LEU A 67 -7.96 4.03 -6.66
N PHE A 68 -6.83 4.71 -6.55
CA PHE A 68 -6.00 4.66 -5.35
C PHE A 68 -6.71 5.23 -4.11
N ALA A 69 -7.51 6.28 -4.26
CA ALA A 69 -8.34 6.81 -3.18
C ALA A 69 -9.38 5.78 -2.70
N LEU A 70 -10.09 5.14 -3.63
CA LEU A 70 -11.06 4.08 -3.32
C LEU A 70 -10.39 2.91 -2.59
N TYR A 71 -9.28 2.40 -3.13
CA TYR A 71 -8.57 1.27 -2.52
C TYR A 71 -8.00 1.60 -1.15
N ARG A 72 -7.56 2.85 -0.91
CA ARG A 72 -7.16 3.27 0.44
C ARG A 72 -8.30 3.18 1.44
N TYR A 73 -9.51 3.60 1.04
CA TYR A 73 -10.69 3.52 1.90
C TYR A 73 -11.03 2.05 2.20
N VAL A 74 -11.07 1.20 1.17
CA VAL A 74 -11.34 -0.24 1.31
C VAL A 74 -10.30 -0.92 2.20
N LEU A 75 -9.00 -0.70 1.98
CA LEU A 75 -7.94 -1.30 2.78
C LEU A 75 -7.96 -0.83 4.24
N THR A 76 -8.26 0.44 4.47
CA THR A 76 -8.40 0.97 5.85
C THR A 76 -9.57 0.29 6.55
N GLY A 77 -10.72 0.17 5.88
CA GLY A 77 -11.87 -0.56 6.39
C GLY A 77 -11.56 -2.03 6.68
N LEU A 78 -10.88 -2.71 5.75
CA LEU A 78 -10.49 -4.11 5.91
C LEU A 78 -9.51 -4.31 7.06
N LEU A 79 -8.56 -3.39 7.25
CA LEU A 79 -7.61 -3.42 8.37
C LEU A 79 -8.33 -3.27 9.72
N LEU A 80 -9.31 -2.37 9.81
CA LEU A 80 -10.15 -2.22 11.01
C LEU A 80 -11.00 -3.47 11.27
N VAL A 81 -11.61 -4.05 10.23
CA VAL A 81 -12.37 -5.30 10.34
C VAL A 81 -11.46 -6.44 10.78
N ALA A 82 -10.26 -6.57 10.22
CA ALA A 82 -9.29 -7.58 10.64
C ALA A 82 -8.94 -7.43 12.12
N LEU A 83 -8.59 -6.23 12.57
CA LEU A 83 -8.33 -5.94 13.99
C LEU A 83 -9.53 -6.30 14.88
N ALA A 84 -10.75 -5.98 14.46
CA ALA A 84 -11.96 -6.32 15.21
C ALA A 84 -12.17 -7.85 15.29
N VAL A 85 -11.98 -8.58 14.20
CA VAL A 85 -12.07 -10.05 14.17
C VAL A 85 -11.02 -10.68 15.09
N ILE A 86 -9.79 -10.18 15.05
CA ILE A 86 -8.70 -10.64 15.94
C ILE A 86 -9.06 -10.32 17.39
N ALA A 87 -9.58 -9.13 17.69
CA ALA A 87 -10.05 -8.75 19.02
C ALA A 87 -11.12 -9.70 19.54
N CYS A 88 -12.16 -9.93 18.74
CA CYS A 88 -13.27 -10.82 19.09
C CYS A 88 -12.77 -12.25 19.32
N GLY A 89 -11.91 -12.78 18.45
CA GLY A 89 -11.33 -14.12 18.60
C GLY A 89 -10.45 -14.23 19.85
N ALA A 90 -9.63 -13.22 20.12
CA ALA A 90 -8.78 -13.17 21.32
C ALA A 90 -9.61 -13.08 22.61
N VAL A 91 -10.65 -12.24 22.63
CA VAL A 91 -11.58 -12.10 23.76
C VAL A 91 -12.36 -13.39 24.01
N ALA A 92 -12.86 -14.05 22.95
CA ALA A 92 -13.59 -15.31 23.07
C ALA A 92 -12.70 -16.43 23.64
N ARG A 93 -11.41 -16.46 23.27
CA ARG A 93 -10.46 -17.50 23.69
C ARG A 93 -9.82 -17.25 25.05
N LEU A 94 -9.44 -16.00 25.35
CA LEU A 94 -8.61 -15.64 26.51
C LEU A 94 -9.39 -14.86 27.60
N GLY A 95 -10.63 -14.46 27.31
CA GLY A 95 -11.45 -13.57 28.13
C GLY A 95 -11.16 -12.09 27.85
N TRP A 96 -12.09 -11.21 28.27
CA TRP A 96 -12.06 -9.78 27.95
C TRP A 96 -10.71 -9.10 28.24
N ARG A 97 -10.17 -9.26 29.46
CA ARG A 97 -8.92 -8.58 29.87
C ARG A 97 -7.70 -9.08 29.10
N LYS A 98 -7.51 -10.39 29.00
CA LYS A 98 -6.33 -10.98 28.36
C LYS A 98 -6.40 -10.90 26.84
N GLY A 99 -7.60 -11.01 26.27
CA GLY A 99 -7.84 -10.81 24.86
C GLY A 99 -7.43 -9.39 24.42
N LEU A 100 -7.86 -8.36 25.15
CA LEU A 100 -7.49 -6.98 24.82
C LEU A 100 -5.97 -6.72 24.97
N ILE A 101 -5.34 -7.26 26.02
CA ILE A 101 -3.89 -7.15 26.21
C ILE A 101 -3.12 -7.79 25.06
N SER A 102 -3.62 -8.90 24.50
CA SER A 102 -2.96 -9.58 23.38
C SER A 102 -2.93 -8.75 22.09
N LEU A 103 -3.80 -7.73 21.95
CA LEU A 103 -3.81 -6.83 20.81
C LEU A 103 -2.80 -5.68 20.94
N VAL A 104 -2.31 -5.40 22.15
CA VAL A 104 -1.42 -4.26 22.41
C VAL A 104 -0.18 -4.28 21.50
N PRO A 105 0.54 -5.41 21.33
CA PRO A 105 1.69 -5.45 20.42
C PRO A 105 1.33 -5.13 18.97
N SER A 106 0.19 -5.63 18.47
CA SER A 106 -0.27 -5.38 17.11
C SER A 106 -0.68 -3.93 16.89
N VAL A 107 -1.43 -3.33 17.82
CA VAL A 107 -1.86 -1.93 17.67
C VAL A 107 -0.65 -0.98 17.78
N LEU A 108 0.27 -1.24 18.71
CA LEU A 108 1.47 -0.44 18.86
C LEU A 108 2.43 -0.59 17.68
N SER A 109 2.54 -1.77 17.06
CA SER A 109 3.38 -1.95 15.87
C SER A 109 2.84 -1.18 14.66
N LEU A 110 1.52 -1.23 14.43
CA LEU A 110 0.87 -0.45 13.38
C LEU A 110 1.00 1.06 13.65
N GLY A 111 0.80 1.49 14.89
CA GLY A 111 0.98 2.87 15.32
C GLY A 111 2.42 3.35 15.13
N CYS A 112 3.41 2.51 15.45
CA CYS A 112 4.82 2.82 15.22
C CYS A 112 5.13 2.95 13.72
N GLY A 113 4.62 2.05 12.89
CA GLY A 113 4.74 2.14 11.43
C GLY A 113 4.23 3.47 10.88
N LEU A 114 3.03 3.88 11.31
CA LEU A 114 2.46 5.17 10.94
C LEU A 114 3.23 6.37 11.50
N ALA A 115 3.72 6.28 12.74
CA ALA A 115 4.49 7.35 13.37
C ALA A 115 5.81 7.61 12.64
N VAL A 116 6.55 6.56 12.31
CA VAL A 116 7.83 6.69 11.57
C VAL A 116 7.59 7.21 10.15
N LEU A 117 6.49 6.78 9.50
CA LEU A 117 6.10 7.30 8.19
C LEU A 117 5.81 8.81 8.24
N ALA A 118 5.05 9.25 9.25
CA ALA A 118 4.73 10.65 9.46
C ALA A 118 5.99 11.48 9.79
N MET A 119 6.90 10.95 10.62
CA MET A 119 8.20 11.58 10.91
C MET A 119 9.09 11.68 9.67
N SER A 120 8.94 10.77 8.71
CA SER A 120 9.64 10.80 7.42
C SER A 120 9.04 11.82 6.43
N GLY A 121 8.00 12.57 6.83
CA GLY A 121 7.33 13.57 5.99
C GLY A 121 6.47 12.99 4.88
N GLN A 122 6.19 11.68 4.91
CA GLN A 122 5.42 11.00 3.87
C GLN A 122 3.96 10.84 4.29
N ALA A 123 3.04 11.14 3.36
CA ALA A 123 1.62 10.91 3.59
C ALA A 123 1.27 9.41 3.51
N VAL A 124 0.28 8.98 4.29
CA VAL A 124 -0.32 7.65 4.16
C VAL A 124 -0.86 7.51 2.74
N ASN A 125 -0.46 6.45 2.06
CA ASN A 125 -0.86 6.08 0.71
C ASN A 125 -1.25 4.59 0.66
N LEU A 126 -1.66 4.13 -0.53
CA LEU A 126 -2.09 2.74 -0.73
C LEU A 126 -1.02 1.72 -0.30
N PHE A 127 0.24 1.97 -0.66
CA PHE A 127 1.35 1.07 -0.37
C PHE A 127 1.65 1.02 1.12
N SER A 128 1.66 2.16 1.81
CA SER A 128 1.80 2.17 3.28
C SER A 128 0.69 1.37 3.99
N LEU A 129 -0.55 1.37 3.47
CA LEU A 129 -1.65 0.55 4.00
C LEU A 129 -1.43 -0.95 3.75
N LEU A 130 -0.95 -1.32 2.56
CA LEU A 130 -0.57 -2.70 2.25
C LEU A 130 0.55 -3.19 3.20
N ALA A 131 1.52 -2.33 3.50
CA ALA A 131 2.55 -2.63 4.49
C ALA A 131 1.95 -2.86 5.88
N LEU A 132 1.00 -2.04 6.34
CA LEU A 132 0.31 -2.25 7.63
C LEU A 132 -0.44 -3.58 7.68
N VAL A 133 -1.12 -3.98 6.61
CA VAL A 133 -1.78 -5.30 6.53
C VAL A 133 -0.75 -6.42 6.70
N LEU A 134 0.41 -6.30 6.04
CA LEU A 134 1.49 -7.29 6.14
C LEU A 134 2.10 -7.32 7.55
N VAL A 135 2.34 -6.16 8.16
CA VAL A 135 2.82 -6.03 9.55
C VAL A 135 1.85 -6.69 10.52
N LEU A 136 0.54 -6.48 10.34
CA LEU A 136 -0.48 -7.10 11.18
C LEU A 136 -0.42 -8.63 11.07
N GLY A 137 -0.40 -9.17 9.85
CA GLY A 137 -0.33 -10.61 9.61
C GLY A 137 0.93 -11.26 10.20
N ILE A 138 2.09 -10.65 9.99
CA ILE A 138 3.37 -11.14 10.52
C ILE A 138 3.42 -11.01 12.05
N GLY A 139 2.97 -9.88 12.60
CA GLY A 139 3.03 -9.61 14.04
C GLY A 139 2.18 -10.57 14.87
N ILE A 140 1.00 -10.96 14.36
CA ILE A 140 0.15 -11.95 15.02
C ILE A 140 0.85 -13.30 15.11
N ASN A 141 1.56 -13.72 14.06
CA ASN A 141 2.29 -14.99 14.06
C ASN A 141 3.32 -15.05 15.19
N TYR A 142 3.98 -13.93 15.52
CA TYR A 142 4.95 -13.89 16.62
C TYR A 142 4.28 -14.18 17.96
N THR A 143 3.14 -13.55 18.24
CA THR A 143 2.37 -13.80 19.47
C THR A 143 1.91 -15.25 19.58
N LEU A 144 1.51 -15.86 18.46
CA LEU A 144 1.05 -17.25 18.41
C LEU A 144 2.20 -18.22 18.69
N PHE A 145 3.36 -18.03 18.08
CA PHE A 145 4.53 -18.87 18.33
C PHE A 145 5.01 -18.80 19.79
N PHE A 146 5.03 -17.62 20.40
CA PHE A 146 5.39 -17.47 21.81
C PHE A 146 4.35 -18.04 22.78
N SER A 147 3.09 -18.14 22.36
CA SER A 147 2.03 -18.78 23.15
C SER A 147 2.03 -20.31 23.08
N ASN A 148 2.86 -20.93 22.23
CA ASN A 148 2.85 -22.37 22.00
C ASN A 148 3.42 -23.14 23.23
N PRO A 149 2.63 -24.01 23.90
CA PRO A 149 3.05 -24.68 25.13
C PRO A 149 4.15 -25.74 24.95
N ARG A 150 4.42 -26.15 23.70
CA ARG A 150 5.29 -27.29 23.37
C ARG A 150 6.73 -26.91 23.03
N GLY A 151 7.01 -25.63 22.76
CA GLY A 151 8.36 -25.15 22.41
C GLY A 151 9.10 -24.56 23.61
N THR A 152 10.44 -24.61 23.59
CA THR A 152 11.23 -23.77 24.50
C THR A 152 11.16 -22.32 24.01
N PRO A 153 10.93 -21.34 24.90
CA PRO A 153 10.79 -19.94 24.49
C PRO A 153 12.05 -19.41 23.79
N LEU A 154 13.23 -19.93 24.12
CA LEU A 154 14.50 -19.56 23.48
C LEU A 154 14.61 -20.02 22.02
N THR A 155 14.15 -21.23 21.68
CA THR A 155 14.21 -21.72 20.29
C THR A 155 13.20 -20.98 19.40
N SER A 156 12.03 -20.66 19.94
CA SER A 156 11.02 -19.86 19.24
C SER A 156 11.52 -18.43 19.00
N LEU A 157 12.17 -17.81 20.00
CA LEU A 157 12.76 -16.48 19.86
C LEU A 157 13.85 -16.45 18.77
N LEU A 158 14.75 -17.44 18.74
CA LEU A 158 15.80 -17.52 17.72
C LEU A 158 15.21 -17.68 16.31
N ALA A 159 14.24 -18.58 16.14
CA ALA A 159 13.59 -18.82 14.85
C ALA A 159 12.85 -17.58 14.34
N ILE A 160 12.09 -16.91 15.21
CA ILE A 160 11.38 -15.68 14.88
C ILE A 160 12.37 -14.55 14.56
N ALA A 161 13.44 -14.40 15.36
CA ALA A 161 14.46 -13.37 15.13
C ALA A 161 15.14 -13.55 13.77
N LEU A 162 15.50 -14.79 13.40
CA LEU A 162 16.12 -15.08 12.11
C LEU A 162 15.15 -14.81 10.94
N ALA A 163 13.89 -15.20 11.08
CA ALA A 163 12.85 -14.92 10.08
C ALA A 163 12.60 -13.40 9.93
N MET A 164 12.53 -12.68 11.05
CA MET A 164 12.38 -11.23 11.09
C MET A 164 13.58 -10.54 10.43
N LEU A 165 14.82 -10.92 10.78
CA LEU A 165 16.04 -10.34 10.21
C LEU A 165 16.10 -10.54 8.69
N THR A 166 15.76 -11.74 8.21
CA THR A 166 15.70 -12.04 6.77
C THR A 166 14.63 -11.19 6.08
N THR A 167 13.47 -10.99 6.73
CA THR A 167 12.41 -10.13 6.21
C THR A 167 12.84 -8.66 6.15
N LEU A 168 13.53 -8.17 7.18
CA LEU A 168 14.06 -6.80 7.22
C LEU A 168 15.16 -6.60 6.17
N LEU A 169 16.05 -7.57 5.97
CA LEU A 169 17.11 -7.46 4.96
C LEU A 169 16.54 -7.49 3.54
N THR A 170 15.56 -8.35 3.28
CA THR A 170 14.96 -8.49 1.93
C THR A 170 14.02 -7.33 1.60
N LEU A 171 13.05 -7.06 2.47
CA LEU A 171 12.02 -6.06 2.21
C LEU A 171 12.38 -4.66 2.72
N GLY A 172 13.36 -4.53 3.62
CA GLY A 172 13.82 -3.23 4.10
C GLY A 172 14.66 -2.46 3.09
N MET A 173 15.25 -3.13 2.09
CA MET A 173 15.91 -2.45 0.97
C MET A 173 14.96 -1.47 0.25
N LEU A 174 13.65 -1.70 0.30
CA LEU A 174 12.63 -0.84 -0.32
C LEU A 174 12.65 0.59 0.24
N VAL A 175 13.13 0.79 1.47
CA VAL A 175 13.28 2.13 2.09
C VAL A 175 14.16 3.05 1.24
N PHE A 176 15.19 2.50 0.60
CA PHE A 176 16.15 3.24 -0.23
C PHE A 176 15.67 3.51 -1.66
N SER A 177 14.42 3.16 -1.99
CA SER A 177 13.86 3.42 -3.31
C SER A 177 13.65 4.92 -3.55
N ALA A 178 14.00 5.38 -4.76
CA ALA A 178 13.69 6.75 -5.21
C ALA A 178 12.18 6.98 -5.41
N THR A 179 11.40 5.91 -5.60
CA THR A 179 9.95 6.00 -5.76
C THR A 179 9.28 6.12 -4.40
N GLN A 180 8.67 7.27 -4.12
CA GLN A 180 8.06 7.59 -2.81
C GLN A 180 7.09 6.51 -2.29
N ALA A 181 6.26 5.95 -3.17
CA ALA A 181 5.33 4.87 -2.84
C ALA A 181 6.07 3.62 -2.28
N ILE A 182 7.19 3.25 -2.89
CA ILE A 182 7.97 2.06 -2.51
C ILE A 182 8.74 2.33 -1.22
N SER A 183 9.34 3.52 -1.08
CA SER A 183 10.02 3.93 0.16
C SER A 183 9.06 3.92 1.35
N SER A 184 7.85 4.48 1.19
CA SER A 184 6.82 4.50 2.24
C SER A 184 6.38 3.11 2.70
N PHE A 185 6.28 2.16 1.77
CA PHE A 185 6.01 0.76 2.07
C PHE A 185 7.13 0.17 2.94
N GLY A 186 8.38 0.36 2.53
CA GLY A 186 9.55 -0.12 3.26
C GLY A 186 9.64 0.45 4.68
N ILE A 187 9.41 1.75 4.84
CA ILE A 187 9.49 2.44 6.14
C ILE A 187 8.48 1.85 7.14
N VAL A 188 7.22 1.75 6.73
CA VAL A 188 6.14 1.18 7.56
C VAL A 188 6.41 -0.27 7.89
N LEU A 189 6.87 -1.05 6.90
CA LEU A 189 7.12 -2.47 7.07
C LEU A 189 8.27 -2.73 8.07
N VAL A 190 9.41 -2.07 7.90
CA VAL A 190 10.59 -2.26 8.76
C VAL A 190 10.29 -1.85 10.20
N SER A 191 9.76 -0.64 10.39
CA SER A 191 9.43 -0.13 11.73
C SER A 191 8.32 -0.94 12.39
N GLY A 192 7.29 -1.33 11.63
CA GLY A 192 6.18 -2.14 12.11
C GLY A 192 6.61 -3.56 12.51
N ILE A 193 7.34 -4.28 11.66
CA ILE A 193 7.80 -5.64 11.97
C ILE A 193 8.78 -5.62 13.15
N PHE A 194 9.72 -4.68 13.16
CA PHE A 194 10.68 -4.56 14.25
C PHE A 194 9.99 -4.30 15.60
N THR A 195 9.03 -3.37 15.64
CA THR A 195 8.24 -3.10 16.85
C THR A 195 7.34 -4.28 17.23
N ALA A 196 6.72 -4.97 16.26
CA ALA A 196 5.93 -6.17 16.52
C ALA A 196 6.77 -7.29 17.15
N PHE A 197 8.01 -7.49 16.66
CA PHE A 197 8.95 -8.43 17.24
C PHE A 197 9.31 -8.05 18.68
N LEU A 198 9.69 -6.79 18.91
CA LEU A 198 10.10 -6.29 20.22
C LEU A 198 8.99 -6.42 21.27
N LEU A 199 7.74 -6.20 20.86
CA LEU A 199 6.56 -6.27 21.73
C LEU A 199 5.94 -7.67 21.83
N SER A 200 6.33 -8.62 20.97
CA SER A 200 5.76 -9.97 20.96
C SER A 200 5.89 -10.76 22.28
N PRO A 201 6.96 -10.61 23.10
CA PRO A 201 7.05 -11.28 24.41
C PRO A 201 6.03 -10.73 25.42
N LEU A 202 5.58 -9.49 25.26
CA LEU A 202 4.63 -8.84 26.18
C LEU A 202 3.24 -9.49 26.13
N ALA A 203 2.89 -10.14 25.02
CA ALA A 203 1.64 -10.89 24.88
C ALA A 203 1.69 -12.30 25.47
N MET A 204 2.81 -12.74 26.05
CA MET A 204 2.88 -14.03 26.74
C MET A 204 1.93 -14.03 27.95
N PRO A 205 1.01 -15.00 28.06
CA PRO A 205 0.23 -15.18 29.26
C PRO A 205 1.16 -15.51 30.43
N ASP A 206 1.06 -14.73 31.51
CA ASP A 206 1.83 -14.95 32.72
C ASP A 206 1.66 -16.41 33.19
N LYS A 207 2.78 -17.13 33.30
CA LYS A 207 2.80 -18.55 33.59
C LYS A 207 2.26 -18.70 35.01
N LYS A 208 0.99 -19.10 35.17
CA LYS A 208 0.48 -19.54 36.47
C LYS A 208 1.45 -20.60 36.97
N ARG A 209 2.23 -20.26 38.01
CA ARG A 209 2.89 -21.23 38.88
C ARG A 209 1.80 -22.16 39.38
N THR A 210 1.63 -23.30 38.72
CA THR A 210 0.92 -24.43 39.31
C THR A 210 1.82 -24.87 40.46
N LYS A 211 1.56 -24.34 41.66
CA LYS A 211 2.01 -24.99 42.88
C LYS A 211 1.33 -26.36 42.90
N LYS A 212 2.10 -27.41 42.62
CA LYS A 212 1.89 -28.72 43.21
C LYS A 212 3.02 -28.91 44.21
#